data_AF-A0A930YST0-F1
#
_entry.id   AF-A0A930YST0-F1
#
_cell.length_a   1.000
_cell.length_b   1.000
_cell.length_c   1.000
_cell.angle_alpha   90.00
_cell.angle_beta   90.00
_cell.angle_gamma   90.00
#
_symmetry.space_group_name_H-M   'P 1'
#
loop_
_entity.id
_entity.type
_entity.pdbx_description
1 polymer ?
#
loop_
_entity_poly.entity_id
_entity_poly.type
_entity_poly.pdbx_seq_one_letter_code
_entity_poly.pdbx_strand_id
1 'polypeptide(L)'
;MNALTETMNNLEGASKYALATGIGIFGELDYGGPVTKAVSMFTLSLINEGNYFPNGLFRIIVAVPPIGIFFSTLIAKSKWSIEDRDLAKSIAIIGCLGITEGAIPFAVKDLKRVVPSSIFGCVVGAAIGAFGGVSCPVPHGGFIVLPVVGEPLWFCAGIIGGALATGILLSILKKPLESQETNKSDASFAIV
;
A
#
# COMPACT_ATOMS: atom_id res chain seq x y z
N MET A 1 41.12 7.97 -3.71
CA MET A 1 40.45 6.64 -3.77
C MET A 1 39.18 6.63 -2.91
N ASN A 2 39.27 6.94 -1.61
CA ASN A 2 38.10 6.95 -0.70
C ASN A 2 36.96 7.88 -1.14
N ALA A 3 37.27 9.11 -1.59
CA ALA A 3 36.25 10.06 -2.07
C ALA A 3 35.49 9.60 -3.32
N LEU A 4 36.17 8.88 -4.24
CA LEU A 4 35.53 8.33 -5.44
C LEU A 4 34.63 7.14 -5.07
N THR A 5 35.10 6.24 -4.22
CA THR A 5 34.30 5.11 -3.72
C THR A 5 33.06 5.60 -2.96
N GLU A 6 33.21 6.62 -2.12
CA GLU A 6 32.09 7.24 -1.40
C GLU A 6 31.08 7.89 -2.37
N THR A 7 31.58 8.60 -3.39
CA THR A 7 30.72 9.17 -4.44
C THR A 7 29.95 8.08 -5.21
N MET A 8 30.61 6.97 -5.55
CA MET A 8 29.98 5.83 -6.24
C MET A 8 28.92 5.15 -5.37
N ASN A 9 29.21 4.90 -4.09
CA ASN A 9 28.25 4.33 -3.15
C ASN A 9 27.01 5.22 -2.98
N ASN A 10 27.20 6.55 -2.95
CA ASN A 10 26.09 7.50 -2.86
C ASN A 10 25.20 7.48 -4.11
N LEU A 11 25.78 7.35 -5.31
CA LEU A 11 25.02 7.21 -6.56
C LEU A 11 24.23 5.90 -6.62
N GLU A 12 24.84 4.79 -6.18
CA GLU A 12 24.15 3.51 -6.09
C GLU A 12 22.97 3.58 -5.13
N GLY A 13 23.17 4.19 -3.95
CA GLY A 13 22.11 4.44 -2.97
C GLY A 13 20.98 5.29 -3.54
N ALA A 14 21.29 6.43 -4.16
CA ALA A 14 20.31 7.31 -4.79
C ALA A 14 19.47 6.59 -5.86
N SER A 15 20.10 5.74 -6.67
CA SER A 15 19.43 4.92 -7.69
C SER A 15 18.44 3.92 -7.06
N LYS A 16 18.80 3.28 -5.95
CA LYS A 16 17.91 2.35 -5.21
C LYS A 16 16.65 3.04 -4.71
N TYR A 17 16.78 4.24 -4.14
CA TYR A 17 15.60 5.00 -3.65
C TYR A 17 14.75 5.57 -4.78
N ALA A 18 15.37 5.97 -5.91
CA ALA A 18 14.62 6.38 -7.10
C ALA A 18 13.79 5.20 -7.66
N LEU A 19 14.40 4.01 -7.74
CA LEU A 19 13.70 2.79 -8.15
C LEU A 19 12.56 2.44 -7.19
N ALA A 20 12.81 2.49 -5.87
CA ALA A 20 11.80 2.24 -4.85
C ALA A 20 10.61 3.20 -4.96
N THR A 21 10.88 4.47 -5.20
CA THR A 21 9.84 5.50 -5.41
C THR A 21 9.04 5.19 -6.66
N GLY A 22 9.69 4.85 -7.78
CA GLY A 22 9.01 4.46 -9.01
C GLY A 22 8.11 3.24 -8.82
N ILE A 23 8.61 2.18 -8.18
CA ILE A 23 7.83 0.99 -7.86
C ILE A 23 6.65 1.33 -6.94
N GLY A 24 6.87 2.14 -5.89
CA GLY A 24 5.82 2.57 -4.97
C GLY A 24 4.71 3.39 -5.62
N ILE A 25 5.04 4.22 -6.61
CA ILE A 25 4.07 5.00 -7.38
C ILE A 25 3.34 4.13 -8.38
N PHE A 26 4.07 3.56 -9.35
CA PHE A 26 3.46 2.88 -10.49
C PHE A 26 2.87 1.51 -10.12
N GLY A 27 3.38 0.88 -9.06
CA GLY A 27 2.89 -0.41 -8.60
C GLY A 27 1.54 -0.37 -7.89
N GLU A 28 0.96 0.82 -7.67
CA GLU A 28 -0.30 0.97 -6.91
C GLU A 28 -1.33 1.88 -7.60
N LEU A 29 -1.05 2.43 -8.78
CA LEU A 29 -1.95 3.39 -9.44
C LEU A 29 -3.35 2.83 -9.74
N ASP A 30 -3.45 1.52 -9.99
CA ASP A 30 -4.66 0.86 -10.46
C ASP A 30 -4.99 -0.44 -9.71
N TYR A 31 -4.43 -0.65 -8.51
CA TYR A 31 -4.74 -1.77 -7.61
C TYR A 31 -4.73 -3.15 -8.30
N GLY A 32 -3.70 -3.46 -9.08
CA GLY A 32 -3.59 -4.73 -9.83
C GLY A 32 -4.04 -4.65 -11.30
N GLY A 33 -4.33 -3.44 -11.80
CA GLY A 33 -4.62 -3.19 -13.21
C GLY A 33 -3.39 -3.27 -14.14
N PRO A 34 -3.52 -2.78 -15.39
CA PRO A 34 -2.47 -2.85 -16.40
C PRO A 34 -1.12 -2.25 -15.96
N VAL A 35 -1.12 -1.12 -15.24
CA VAL A 35 0.11 -0.44 -14.80
C VAL A 35 0.80 -1.28 -13.73
N THR A 36 0.06 -1.72 -12.71
CA THR A 36 0.59 -2.61 -11.66
C THR A 36 1.17 -3.89 -12.26
N LYS A 37 0.49 -4.48 -13.25
CA LYS A 37 0.99 -5.68 -13.95
C LYS A 37 2.26 -5.41 -14.76
N ALA A 38 2.36 -4.26 -15.42
CA ALA A 38 3.59 -3.88 -16.13
C ALA A 38 4.79 -3.77 -15.18
N VAL A 39 4.59 -3.15 -14.00
CA VAL A 39 5.63 -3.09 -12.95
C VAL A 39 5.98 -4.48 -12.44
N SER A 40 4.99 -5.32 -12.15
CA SER A 40 5.20 -6.71 -11.73
C SER A 40 6.04 -7.49 -12.75
N MET A 41 5.71 -7.40 -14.04
CA MET A 41 6.45 -8.06 -15.12
C MET A 41 7.89 -7.52 -15.25
N PHE A 42 8.08 -6.21 -15.10
CA PHE A 42 9.41 -5.60 -15.03
C PHE A 42 10.23 -6.16 -13.86
N THR A 43 9.65 -6.28 -12.66
CA THR A 43 10.38 -6.85 -11.52
C THR A 43 10.68 -8.34 -11.70
N LEU A 44 9.78 -9.07 -12.36
CA LEU A 44 9.95 -10.50 -12.66
C LEU A 44 11.03 -10.74 -13.71
N SER A 45 11.20 -9.86 -14.70
CA SER A 45 12.28 -10.01 -15.68
C SER A 45 13.65 -9.90 -15.02
N LEU A 46 13.80 -9.04 -14.02
CA LEU A 46 15.04 -8.85 -13.27
C LEU A 46 15.39 -10.05 -12.37
N ILE A 47 14.42 -10.88 -11.97
CA ILE A 47 14.68 -12.15 -11.28
C ILE A 47 15.49 -13.09 -12.16
N ASN A 48 15.21 -13.14 -13.47
CA ASN A 48 15.95 -13.99 -14.41
C ASN A 48 17.40 -13.52 -14.60
N GLU A 49 17.69 -12.26 -14.30
CA GLU A 49 19.03 -11.66 -14.30
C GLU A 49 19.74 -11.81 -12.95
N GLY A 50 19.11 -12.48 -11.98
CA GLY A 50 19.63 -12.67 -10.62
C GLY A 50 19.39 -11.48 -9.68
N ASN A 51 18.66 -10.46 -10.12
CA ASN A 51 18.35 -9.28 -9.31
C ASN A 51 16.96 -9.38 -8.67
N TYR A 52 16.92 -9.86 -7.43
CA TYR A 52 15.69 -10.08 -6.64
C TYR A 52 15.20 -8.85 -5.88
N PHE A 53 16.01 -7.79 -5.83
CA PHE A 53 15.71 -6.57 -5.04
C PHE A 53 14.44 -5.84 -5.53
N PRO A 54 14.27 -5.54 -6.83
CA PRO A 54 13.08 -4.86 -7.34
C PRO A 54 11.79 -5.63 -7.08
N ASN A 55 11.82 -6.96 -7.23
CA ASN A 55 10.67 -7.80 -6.89
C ASN A 55 10.39 -7.74 -5.39
N GLY A 56 11.42 -7.81 -4.54
CA GLY A 56 11.28 -7.62 -3.08
C GLY A 56 10.50 -6.34 -2.73
N LEU A 57 10.86 -5.21 -3.33
CA LEU A 57 10.16 -3.93 -3.13
C LEU A 57 8.69 -4.00 -3.57
N PHE A 58 8.43 -4.58 -4.75
CA PHE A 58 7.06 -4.75 -5.25
C PHE A 58 6.22 -5.63 -4.32
N ARG A 59 6.81 -6.67 -3.73
CA ARG A 59 6.11 -7.60 -2.82
C ARG A 59 5.78 -7.03 -1.45
N ILE A 60 6.46 -5.95 -1.04
CA ILE A 60 6.07 -5.14 0.11
C ILE A 60 4.81 -4.35 -0.21
N ILE A 61 4.82 -3.58 -1.31
CA ILE A 61 3.79 -2.57 -1.56
C ILE A 61 2.41 -3.16 -1.83
N VAL A 62 2.30 -4.36 -2.40
CA VAL A 62 0.99 -4.99 -2.67
C VAL A 62 0.17 -5.29 -1.40
N ALA A 63 0.81 -5.36 -0.23
CA ALA A 63 0.12 -5.55 1.04
C ALA A 63 -0.22 -4.21 1.74
N VAL A 64 0.44 -3.12 1.36
CA VAL A 64 0.35 -1.82 2.06
C VAL A 64 -1.05 -1.20 1.99
N PRO A 65 -1.73 -1.10 0.84
CA PRO A 65 -3.03 -0.43 0.72
C PRO A 65 -4.15 -1.10 1.51
N PRO A 66 -4.39 -2.42 1.41
CA PRO A 66 -5.49 -3.04 2.13
C PRO A 66 -5.29 -2.96 3.66
N ILE A 67 -4.06 -3.18 4.13
CA ILE A 67 -3.72 -3.07 5.55
C ILE A 67 -3.81 -1.61 6.01
N GLY A 68 -3.37 -0.67 5.18
CA GLY A 68 -3.41 0.75 5.49
C GLY A 68 -4.84 1.32 5.57
N ILE A 69 -5.73 0.89 4.68
CA ILE A 69 -7.16 1.22 4.77
C ILE A 69 -7.73 0.72 6.10
N PHE A 70 -7.43 -0.52 6.48
CA PHE A 70 -7.83 -1.05 7.78
C PHE A 70 -7.30 -0.22 8.95
N PHE A 71 -6.03 0.17 8.94
CA PHE A 71 -5.49 1.08 9.95
C PHE A 71 -6.24 2.42 9.99
N SER A 72 -6.59 2.99 8.84
CA SER A 72 -7.39 4.22 8.81
C SER A 72 -8.76 4.03 9.48
N THR A 73 -9.37 2.85 9.35
CA THR A 73 -10.65 2.56 10.02
C THR A 73 -10.54 2.46 11.54
N LEU A 74 -9.37 2.08 12.05
CA LEU A 74 -9.09 2.06 13.49
C LEU A 74 -8.79 3.47 14.03
N ILE A 75 -7.98 4.26 13.31
CA ILE A 75 -7.56 5.61 13.72
C ILE A 75 -8.73 6.60 13.65
N ALA A 76 -9.47 6.60 12.53
CA ALA A 76 -10.54 7.56 12.26
C ALA A 76 -11.92 6.90 12.24
N LYS A 77 -12.21 6.07 13.25
CA LYS A 77 -13.44 5.25 13.34
C LYS A 77 -14.75 6.02 13.06
N SER A 78 -14.83 7.30 13.44
CA SER A 78 -16.00 8.17 13.21
C SER A 78 -16.20 8.58 11.74
N LYS A 79 -15.18 8.44 10.91
CA LYS A 79 -15.20 8.78 9.48
C LYS A 79 -15.56 7.59 8.57
N TRP A 80 -15.84 6.42 9.16
CA TRP A 80 -16.10 5.17 8.45
C TRP A 80 -17.42 4.55 8.89
N SER A 81 -18.21 4.07 7.93
CA SER A 81 -19.47 3.38 8.24
C SER A 81 -19.19 2.05 8.97
N ILE A 82 -20.22 1.42 9.53
CA ILE A 82 -20.05 0.11 10.17
C ILE A 82 -19.65 -0.93 9.12
N GLU A 83 -20.30 -0.88 7.96
CA GLU A 83 -20.09 -1.77 6.83
C GLU A 83 -18.66 -1.63 6.27
N ASP A 84 -18.17 -0.40 6.11
CA ASP A 84 -16.80 -0.13 5.66
C ASP A 84 -15.77 -0.68 6.65
N ARG A 85 -16.03 -0.60 7.95
CA ARG A 85 -15.13 -1.13 9.00
C ARG A 85 -15.07 -2.65 8.99
N ASP A 86 -16.19 -3.31 8.77
CA ASP A 86 -16.22 -4.77 8.70
C ASP A 86 -15.58 -5.27 7.39
N LEU A 87 -15.83 -4.59 6.27
CA LEU A 87 -15.13 -4.87 5.02
C LEU A 87 -13.62 -4.66 5.15
N ALA A 88 -13.19 -3.59 5.86
CA ALA A 88 -11.79 -3.28 6.09
C ALA A 88 -11.02 -4.43 6.78
N LYS A 89 -11.66 -5.13 7.72
CA LYS A 89 -11.06 -6.32 8.38
C LYS A 89 -10.80 -7.43 7.37
N SER A 90 -11.79 -7.73 6.53
CA SER A 90 -11.69 -8.79 5.51
C SER A 90 -10.62 -8.45 4.47
N ILE A 91 -10.54 -7.18 4.03
CA ILE A 91 -9.54 -6.78 3.05
C ILE A 91 -8.11 -6.75 3.62
N ALA A 92 -7.94 -6.46 4.91
CA ALA A 92 -6.64 -6.55 5.57
C ALA A 92 -6.09 -7.98 5.56
N ILE A 93 -6.95 -8.98 5.76
CA ILE A 93 -6.57 -10.40 5.75
C ILE A 93 -6.06 -10.80 4.37
N ILE A 94 -6.76 -10.46 3.30
CA ILE A 94 -6.29 -10.77 1.93
C ILE A 94 -5.10 -9.89 1.54
N GLY A 95 -4.96 -8.68 2.09
CA GLY A 95 -3.78 -7.85 1.94
C GLY A 95 -2.54 -8.51 2.55
N CYS A 96 -2.68 -9.18 3.70
CA CYS A 96 -1.61 -9.99 4.27
C CYS A 96 -1.19 -11.15 3.35
N LEU A 97 -2.05 -11.60 2.43
CA LEU A 97 -1.75 -12.59 1.41
C LEU A 97 -1.19 -11.98 0.11
N GLY A 98 -1.01 -10.66 0.06
CA GLY A 98 -0.45 -9.95 -1.08
C GLY A 98 -1.47 -9.59 -2.16
N ILE A 99 -2.76 -9.52 -1.82
CA ILE A 99 -3.85 -9.16 -2.74
C ILE A 99 -4.22 -7.69 -2.51
N THR A 100 -3.83 -6.81 -3.43
CA THR A 100 -4.09 -5.36 -3.33
C THR A 100 -5.50 -4.99 -3.82
N GLU A 101 -6.10 -5.83 -4.66
CA GLU A 101 -7.41 -5.64 -5.31
C GLU A 101 -8.55 -5.44 -4.28
N GLY A 102 -8.38 -5.94 -3.07
CA GLY A 102 -9.30 -5.72 -1.95
C GLY A 102 -9.54 -4.23 -1.64
N ALA A 103 -8.63 -3.34 -2.03
CA ALA A 103 -8.76 -1.90 -1.84
C ALA A 103 -9.61 -1.20 -2.92
N ILE A 104 -9.89 -1.84 -4.06
CA ILE A 104 -10.68 -1.25 -5.16
C ILE A 104 -12.04 -0.69 -4.70
N PRO A 105 -12.86 -1.42 -3.91
CA PRO A 105 -14.15 -0.90 -3.45
C PRO A 105 -14.03 0.40 -2.65
N PHE A 106 -12.93 0.59 -1.92
CA PHE A 106 -12.65 1.81 -1.16
C PHE A 106 -12.16 2.94 -2.08
N ALA A 107 -11.30 2.61 -3.04
CA ALA A 107 -10.83 3.56 -4.05
C ALA A 107 -11.96 4.09 -4.93
N VAL A 108 -12.92 3.23 -5.32
CA VAL A 108 -14.09 3.65 -6.10
C VAL A 108 -14.99 4.60 -5.28
N LYS A 109 -15.16 4.36 -3.98
CA LYS A 109 -15.94 5.23 -3.08
C LYS A 109 -15.28 6.60 -2.86
N ASP A 110 -13.95 6.66 -2.80
CA ASP A 110 -13.21 7.88 -2.41
C ASP A 110 -11.84 7.99 -3.09
N LEU A 111 -11.85 8.02 -4.43
CA LEU A 111 -10.64 7.96 -5.26
C LEU A 111 -9.62 9.05 -4.91
N LYS A 112 -10.12 10.27 -4.68
CA LYS A 112 -9.29 11.46 -4.41
C LYS A 112 -8.44 11.35 -3.14
N ARG A 113 -8.78 10.44 -2.23
CA ARG A 113 -8.11 10.32 -0.93
C ARG A 113 -7.45 8.96 -0.75
N VAL A 114 -8.12 7.89 -1.18
CA VAL A 114 -7.59 6.53 -1.03
C VAL A 114 -6.37 6.35 -1.94
N VAL A 115 -6.45 6.72 -3.22
CA VAL A 115 -5.33 6.52 -4.18
C VAL A 115 -4.07 7.28 -3.76
N PRO A 116 -4.11 8.60 -3.47
CA PRO A 116 -2.91 9.31 -3.07
C PRO A 116 -2.35 8.81 -1.73
N SER A 117 -3.22 8.39 -0.80
CA SER A 117 -2.77 7.85 0.49
C SER A 117 -2.08 6.49 0.33
N SER A 118 -2.65 5.61 -0.51
CA SER A 118 -2.07 4.31 -0.84
C SER A 118 -0.71 4.47 -1.52
N ILE A 119 -0.61 5.31 -2.54
CA ILE A 119 0.65 5.59 -3.24
C ILE A 119 1.70 6.12 -2.27
N PHE A 120 1.33 7.07 -1.41
CA PHE A 120 2.25 7.61 -0.41
C PHE A 120 2.78 6.52 0.52
N GLY A 121 1.91 5.67 1.06
CA GLY A 121 2.36 4.56 1.90
C GLY A 121 3.17 3.51 1.14
N CYS A 122 2.86 3.24 -0.12
CA CYS A 122 3.65 2.33 -0.97
C CYS A 122 5.07 2.88 -1.20
N VAL A 123 5.23 4.18 -1.45
CA VAL A 123 6.55 4.82 -1.54
C VAL A 123 7.30 4.71 -0.22
N VAL A 124 6.64 4.95 0.92
CA VAL A 124 7.26 4.80 2.25
C VAL A 124 7.70 3.35 2.50
N GLY A 125 6.81 2.38 2.23
CA GLY A 125 7.11 0.96 2.42
C GLY A 125 8.23 0.46 1.51
N ALA A 126 8.23 0.87 0.24
CA ALA A 126 9.31 0.58 -0.69
C ALA A 126 10.64 1.24 -0.27
N ALA A 127 10.61 2.48 0.25
CA ALA A 127 11.81 3.15 0.75
C ALA A 127 12.42 2.42 1.97
N ILE A 128 11.58 1.94 2.90
CA ILE A 128 12.02 1.12 4.04
C ILE A 128 12.62 -0.20 3.55
N GLY A 129 11.97 -0.86 2.58
CA GLY A 129 12.52 -2.07 1.95
C GLY A 129 13.85 -1.82 1.26
N ALA A 130 13.98 -0.68 0.58
CA ALA A 130 15.20 -0.28 -0.11
C ALA A 130 16.35 -0.02 0.86
N PHE A 131 16.08 0.64 1.99
CA PHE A 131 17.03 0.84 3.08
C PHE A 131 17.54 -0.50 3.63
N GLY A 132 16.61 -1.43 3.84
CA GLY A 132 16.92 -2.77 4.35
C GLY A 132 17.57 -3.72 3.34
N GLY A 133 17.61 -3.38 2.05
CA GLY A 133 18.15 -4.27 1.01
C GLY A 133 17.28 -5.52 0.76
N VAL A 134 15.97 -5.42 0.95
CA VAL A 134 15.04 -6.56 0.84
C VAL A 134 15.09 -7.22 -0.53
N SER A 135 14.85 -8.53 -0.56
CA SER A 135 14.79 -9.29 -1.82
C SER A 135 13.73 -10.38 -1.73
N CYS A 136 13.11 -10.71 -2.87
CA CYS A 136 12.14 -11.78 -2.94
C CYS A 136 12.31 -12.57 -4.25
N PRO A 137 12.56 -13.89 -4.20
CA PRO A 137 12.76 -14.71 -5.39
C PRO A 137 11.45 -15.22 -6.03
N VAL A 138 10.31 -15.01 -5.38
CA VAL A 138 9.01 -15.57 -5.81
C VAL A 138 8.03 -14.49 -6.26
N PRO A 139 7.10 -14.82 -7.17
CA PRO A 139 6.10 -13.87 -7.66
C PRO A 139 4.84 -13.80 -6.75
N HIS A 140 5.01 -13.87 -5.43
CA HIS A 140 3.94 -13.70 -4.44
C HIS A 140 4.26 -12.54 -3.49
N GLY A 141 3.23 -11.87 -2.96
CA GLY A 141 3.39 -10.72 -2.06
C GLY A 141 2.86 -10.97 -0.66
N GLY A 142 2.97 -9.96 0.21
CA GLY A 142 2.45 -10.04 1.58
C GLY A 142 3.27 -10.95 2.51
N PHE A 143 2.72 -11.29 3.66
CA PHE A 143 3.44 -12.04 4.70
C PHE A 143 3.63 -13.52 4.39
N ILE A 144 2.92 -14.06 3.39
CA ILE A 144 3.05 -15.48 3.00
C ILE A 144 4.45 -15.80 2.42
N VAL A 145 5.16 -14.81 1.90
CA VAL A 145 6.49 -15.01 1.30
C VAL A 145 7.64 -14.86 2.30
N LEU A 146 7.38 -14.57 3.57
CA LEU A 146 8.42 -14.43 4.60
C LEU A 146 9.44 -15.58 4.67
N PRO A 147 9.08 -16.86 4.47
CA PRO A 147 10.06 -17.95 4.53
C PRO A 147 11.15 -17.90 3.45
N VAL A 148 10.93 -17.15 2.36
CA VAL A 148 11.83 -17.10 1.19
C VAL A 148 12.39 -15.70 0.92
N VAL A 149 11.96 -14.69 1.68
CA VAL A 149 12.41 -13.30 1.54
C VAL A 149 13.77 -13.10 2.19
N GLY A 150 14.66 -12.40 1.48
CA GLY A 150 15.88 -11.85 2.05
C GLY A 150 15.57 -10.59 2.86
N GLU A 151 16.17 -10.48 4.05
CA GLU A 151 15.92 -9.41 5.03
C GLU A 151 14.44 -9.34 5.50
N PRO A 152 13.90 -10.43 6.10
CA PRO A 152 12.48 -10.54 6.46
C PRO A 152 12.03 -9.48 7.48
N LEU A 153 12.92 -9.02 8.35
CA LEU A 153 12.63 -7.95 9.32
C LEU A 153 12.34 -6.63 8.60
N TRP A 154 13.15 -6.27 7.62
CA TRP A 154 12.97 -5.06 6.81
C TRP A 154 11.76 -5.17 5.89
N PHE A 155 11.46 -6.37 5.39
CA PHE A 155 10.25 -6.64 4.62
C PHE A 155 8.98 -6.39 5.44
N CYS A 156 8.91 -6.96 6.65
CA CYS A 156 7.83 -6.69 7.60
C CYS A 156 7.74 -5.20 7.96
N ALA A 157 8.88 -4.56 8.23
CA ALA A 157 8.94 -3.13 8.55
C ALA A 157 8.44 -2.26 7.39
N GLY A 158 8.74 -2.64 6.15
CA GLY A 158 8.23 -1.96 4.96
C GLY A 158 6.71 -2.06 4.81
N ILE A 159 6.16 -3.27 5.00
CA ILE A 159 4.70 -3.47 4.95
C ILE A 159 4.01 -2.66 6.05
N ILE A 160 4.46 -2.82 7.30
CA ILE A 160 3.84 -2.15 8.45
C ILE A 160 4.02 -0.64 8.36
N GLY A 161 5.23 -0.17 8.06
CA GLY A 161 5.55 1.26 7.93
C GLY A 161 4.76 1.92 6.81
N GLY A 162 4.68 1.29 5.64
CA GLY A 162 3.86 1.76 4.53
C GLY A 162 2.37 1.76 4.87
N ALA A 163 1.85 0.70 5.49
CA ALA A 163 0.45 0.60 5.88
C ALA A 163 0.08 1.66 6.93
N LEU A 164 0.94 1.91 7.91
CA LEU A 164 0.75 2.99 8.88
C LEU A 164 0.75 4.36 8.21
N ALA A 165 1.67 4.61 7.27
CA ALA A 165 1.70 5.86 6.50
C ALA A 165 0.42 6.07 5.68
N THR A 166 -0.05 5.04 4.97
CA THR A 166 -1.36 5.04 4.28
C THR A 166 -2.49 5.33 5.26
N GLY A 167 -2.52 4.62 6.39
CA GLY A 167 -3.59 4.73 7.38
C GLY A 167 -3.67 6.10 8.03
N ILE A 168 -2.52 6.70 8.38
CA ILE A 168 -2.43 8.05 8.94
C ILE A 168 -2.87 9.08 7.92
N LEU A 169 -2.30 9.06 6.71
CA LEU A 169 -2.62 10.05 5.68
C LEU A 169 -4.09 9.97 5.26
N LEU A 170 -4.62 8.76 5.07
CA LEU A 170 -6.02 8.56 4.74
C LEU A 170 -6.93 9.05 5.88
N SER A 171 -6.55 8.80 7.14
CA SER A 171 -7.30 9.29 8.30
C SER A 171 -7.35 10.80 8.38
N ILE A 172 -6.27 11.49 8.01
CA ILE A 172 -6.21 12.95 7.96
C ILE A 172 -7.09 13.47 6.82
N LEU A 173 -6.95 12.93 5.61
CA LEU A 173 -7.62 13.42 4.40
C LEU A 173 -9.11 13.09 4.34
N LYS A 174 -9.53 11.96 4.93
CA LYS A 174 -10.93 11.52 4.89
C LYS A 174 -11.82 12.50 5.64
N LYS A 175 -13.00 12.76 5.08
CA LYS A 175 -14.01 13.63 5.71
C LYS A 175 -14.87 12.83 6.71
N PRO A 176 -15.41 13.47 7.76
CA PRO A 176 -16.44 12.85 8.59
C PRO A 176 -17.62 12.38 7.75
N LEU A 177 -18.33 11.35 8.22
CA LEU A 177 -19.60 10.96 7.63
C LEU A 177 -20.56 12.15 7.75
N GLU A 178 -21.22 12.51 6.65
CA GLU A 178 -22.37 13.42 6.76
C GLU A 178 -23.42 12.73 7.63
N SER A 179 -23.80 13.39 8.72
CA SER A 179 -24.98 13.00 9.48
C SER A 179 -26.15 13.04 8.51
N GLN A 180 -26.78 11.90 8.28
CA GLN A 180 -28.12 11.85 7.69
C GLN A 180 -29.04 12.60 8.68
N GLU A 181 -29.17 13.91 8.53
CA GLU A 181 -30.14 14.70 9.27
C GLU A 181 -31.53 14.13 8.96
N THR A 182 -32.20 13.75 10.05
CA THR A 182 -33.60 13.36 10.17
C THR A 182 -34.52 14.13 9.22
N ASN A 183 -34.87 13.51 8.09
CA ASN A 183 -36.05 13.89 7.31
C ASN A 183 -37.10 12.78 7.42
N LYS A 184 -37.62 12.59 8.65
CA LYS A 184 -38.77 11.73 8.98
C LYS A 184 -39.94 12.53 9.59
N SER A 185 -39.99 13.85 9.34
CA SER A 185 -41.05 14.73 9.84
C SER A 185 -42.30 14.75 8.95
N ASP A 186 -42.18 14.53 7.63
CA ASP A 186 -43.27 14.94 6.72
C ASP A 186 -44.18 13.80 6.23
N ALA A 187 -44.04 12.58 6.78
CA ALA A 187 -44.89 11.44 6.40
C ALA A 187 -46.14 11.27 7.30
N SER A 188 -46.27 12.06 8.38
CA SER A 188 -47.38 11.88 9.33
C SER A 188 -48.61 12.78 9.08
N PHE A 189 -48.61 13.61 8.03
CA PHE A 189 -49.73 14.52 7.74
C PHE A 189 -50.57 14.15 6.49
N ALA A 190 -50.33 12.99 5.88
CA ALA A 190 -51.08 12.56 4.69
C ALA A 190 -52.26 11.60 4.98
N ILE A 191 -52.61 11.40 6.26
CA ILE A 191 -53.73 10.54 6.67
C ILE A 191 -54.52 11.21 7.82
N VAL A 192 -55.15 12.35 7.53
CA VAL A 192 -56.33 12.84 8.27
C VAL A 192 -57.30 13.43 7.27
#